data_AF-B0CQS6-F1
#
_entry.id   AF-B0CQS6-F1
#
_cell.length_a   1.000
_cell.length_b   1.000
_cell.length_c   1.000
_cell.angle_alpha   90.00
_cell.angle_beta   90.00
_cell.angle_gamma   90.00
#
_symmetry.space_group_name_H-M   'P 1'
#
loop_
_entity.id
_entity.type
_entity.pdbx_description
1 polymer ?
#
loop_
_entity_poly.entity_id
_entity_poly.type
_entity_poly.pdbx_seq_one_letter_code
_entity_poly.pdbx_strand_id
1 'polypeptide(L)'
;MKGIGKALARTPFAVTSRIGMAKKSSDPEFDDYERHFASLEKGSEKLIKDTKAFSEAVAALFTSGAGFGTHFAVIFQPLASELDVLGKHPDAAQTIRSVNKYETAMEEMRSLIGPELELIETRITGPAKELQSVMKLIRKSITKREHKLTDFDRYNNSLTKLRDKKEKSLNDEKNLFKLEQDFEIATNEYEYINSALKQDLPRFMTLATHFIDPLFNSLFYMQLNIYYLILEKMSSFADQAKYDVSNRPGAQIAQEYEEKRTDAWSVIENLNIIKRIISVSRLVQASRSQNGVGRSPSVATSSSAGSATAAPSRAVSGSAGYKKAPPPPPSSSFTAPPPPYSASSSGGSASSGVTGKRGPPPPPPLKPKPKPTPKVQYVVALYDFVAQADGDLSFNAGDRIELVEKTQSSEDWWTGRLNGQQGVFPGNYVQET
;
A
#
# COMPACT_ATOMS: atom_id res chain seq x y z
N MET A 1 5.10 -28.43 34.08
CA MET A 1 4.99 -27.48 35.21
C MET A 1 6.19 -26.52 35.37
N LYS A 2 7.47 -26.96 35.42
CA LYS A 2 8.65 -26.11 35.73
C LYS A 2 8.71 -24.73 35.01
N GLY A 3 8.23 -24.60 33.78
CA GLY A 3 8.20 -23.33 33.04
C GLY A 3 7.33 -22.24 33.67
N ILE A 4 6.16 -22.59 34.23
CA ILE A 4 5.22 -21.62 34.83
C ILE A 4 5.83 -20.99 36.09
N GLY A 5 6.53 -21.79 36.91
CA GLY A 5 7.29 -21.30 38.06
C GLY A 5 8.40 -20.31 37.67
N LYS A 6 9.16 -20.58 36.61
CA LYS A 6 10.16 -19.62 36.10
C LYS A 6 9.53 -18.35 35.53
N ALA A 7 8.33 -18.41 34.93
CA ALA A 7 7.62 -17.21 34.47
C ALA A 7 7.17 -16.32 35.66
N LEU A 8 6.51 -16.91 36.66
CA LEU A 8 6.11 -16.20 37.89
C LEU A 8 7.31 -15.57 38.63
N ALA A 9 8.47 -16.24 38.62
CA ALA A 9 9.72 -15.74 39.22
C ALA A 9 10.42 -14.63 38.40
N ARG A 10 9.88 -14.21 37.24
CA ARG A 10 10.44 -13.09 36.43
C ARG A 10 9.59 -11.83 36.52
N THR A 11 8.27 -11.93 36.66
CA THR A 11 7.37 -10.76 36.70
C THR A 11 7.75 -9.72 37.76
N PRO A 12 8.09 -10.09 39.03
CA PRO A 12 8.51 -9.10 40.03
C PRO A 12 9.84 -8.40 39.66
N PHE A 13 10.75 -9.11 38.99
CA PHE A 13 12.01 -8.54 38.52
C PHE A 13 11.79 -7.56 37.36
N ALA A 14 10.90 -7.89 36.42
CA ALA A 14 10.54 -7.02 35.30
C ALA A 14 9.86 -5.71 35.76
N VAL A 15 9.08 -5.76 36.85
CA VAL A 15 8.47 -4.56 37.45
C VAL A 15 9.52 -3.73 38.21
N THR A 16 10.33 -4.35 39.07
CA THR A 16 11.33 -3.61 39.88
C THR A 16 12.46 -3.02 39.05
N SER A 17 12.91 -3.67 37.98
CA SER A 17 13.89 -3.11 37.04
C SER A 17 13.34 -1.91 36.25
N ARG A 18 12.07 -1.94 35.81
CA ARG A 18 11.40 -0.78 35.18
C ARG A 18 11.31 0.45 36.09
N ILE A 19 11.29 0.25 37.41
CA ILE A 19 11.23 1.31 38.44
C ILE A 19 12.65 1.65 38.97
N GLY A 20 13.71 1.08 38.37
CA GLY A 20 15.11 1.35 38.76
C GLY A 20 15.57 0.69 40.06
N MET A 21 14.74 -0.14 40.70
CA MET A 21 15.05 -0.83 41.97
C MET A 21 15.93 -2.08 41.82
N ALA A 22 16.25 -2.46 40.59
CA ALA A 22 17.17 -3.54 40.24
C ALA A 22 17.99 -3.16 39.01
N LYS A 23 19.29 -3.50 38.99
CA LYS A 23 20.15 -3.29 37.82
C LYS A 23 19.72 -4.26 36.72
N LYS A 24 19.55 -3.76 35.50
CA LYS A 24 19.36 -4.57 34.28
C LYS A 24 20.64 -4.49 33.44
N SER A 25 21.06 -5.60 32.86
CA SER A 25 22.12 -5.62 31.85
C SER A 25 21.64 -5.01 30.52
N SER A 26 22.58 -4.44 29.76
CA SER A 26 22.38 -3.90 28.41
C SER A 26 23.47 -4.47 27.52
N ASP A 27 23.13 -4.77 26.26
CA ASP A 27 24.04 -5.35 25.29
C ASP A 27 23.83 -4.64 23.93
N PRO A 28 24.39 -3.42 23.75
CA PRO A 28 24.06 -2.57 22.62
C PRO A 28 24.37 -3.17 21.24
N GLU A 29 25.31 -4.12 21.18
CA GLU A 29 25.62 -4.88 19.97
C GLU A 29 24.46 -5.82 19.61
N PHE A 30 23.96 -6.59 20.57
CA PHE A 30 22.80 -7.44 20.35
C PHE A 30 21.53 -6.62 20.10
N ASP A 31 21.34 -5.52 20.84
CA ASP A 31 20.17 -4.66 20.72
C ASP A 31 20.04 -4.09 19.29
N ASP A 32 21.17 -3.85 18.60
CA ASP A 32 21.19 -3.48 17.17
C ASP A 32 20.95 -4.67 16.21
N TYR A 33 21.50 -5.86 16.50
CA TYR A 33 21.20 -7.07 15.72
C TYR A 33 19.71 -7.45 15.79
N GLU A 34 19.07 -7.33 16.96
CA GLU A 34 17.63 -7.54 17.09
C GLU A 34 16.82 -6.47 16.34
N ARG A 35 17.24 -5.21 16.36
CA ARG A 35 16.59 -4.14 15.59
C ARG A 35 16.60 -4.43 14.08
N HIS A 36 17.75 -4.86 13.55
CA HIS A 36 17.88 -5.27 12.15
C HIS A 36 17.02 -6.52 11.84
N PHE A 37 17.05 -7.53 12.72
CA PHE A 37 16.19 -8.72 12.61
C PHE A 37 14.69 -8.36 12.57
N ALA A 38 14.23 -7.50 13.47
CA ALA A 38 12.83 -7.09 13.55
C ALA A 38 12.38 -6.29 12.31
N SER A 39 13.28 -5.51 11.70
CA SER A 39 13.02 -4.81 10.43
C SER A 39 12.85 -5.80 9.28
N LEU A 40 13.74 -6.80 9.18
CA LEU A 40 13.69 -7.86 8.17
C LEU A 40 12.44 -8.75 8.31
N GLU A 41 12.12 -9.17 9.54
CA GLU A 41 10.93 -9.98 9.87
C GLU A 41 9.64 -9.25 9.44
N LYS A 42 9.49 -7.97 9.83
CA LYS A 42 8.35 -7.13 9.46
C LYS A 42 8.29 -6.83 7.95
N GLY A 43 9.44 -6.60 7.31
CA GLY A 43 9.53 -6.34 5.87
C GLY A 43 9.05 -7.55 5.05
N SER A 44 9.50 -8.75 5.42
CA SER A 44 9.08 -10.01 4.80
C SER A 44 7.59 -10.34 5.05
N GLU A 45 7.06 -10.05 6.24
CA GLU A 45 5.61 -10.19 6.50
C GLU A 45 4.79 -9.24 5.62
N LYS A 46 5.22 -7.98 5.49
CA LYS A 46 4.56 -7.00 4.61
C LYS A 46 4.63 -7.43 3.14
N LEU A 47 5.78 -7.91 2.66
CA LEU A 47 5.95 -8.40 1.29
C LEU A 47 4.94 -9.52 0.96
N ILE A 48 4.79 -10.52 1.84
CA ILE A 48 3.80 -11.60 1.67
C ILE A 48 2.38 -11.05 1.58
N LYS A 49 2.02 -10.14 2.50
CA LYS A 49 0.68 -9.54 2.55
C LYS A 49 0.36 -8.72 1.30
N ASP A 50 1.28 -7.85 0.91
CA ASP A 50 1.05 -6.89 -0.17
C ASP A 50 1.13 -7.59 -1.55
N THR A 51 2.01 -8.59 -1.72
CA THR A 51 2.03 -9.46 -2.92
C THR A 51 0.71 -10.23 -3.06
N LYS A 52 0.19 -10.80 -1.97
CA LYS A 52 -1.11 -11.49 -2.00
C LYS A 52 -2.24 -10.51 -2.34
N ALA A 53 -2.26 -9.32 -1.73
CA ALA A 53 -3.28 -8.31 -1.99
C ALA A 53 -3.25 -7.83 -3.46
N PHE A 54 -2.07 -7.70 -4.06
CA PHE A 54 -1.90 -7.45 -5.50
C PHE A 54 -2.55 -8.58 -6.32
N SER A 55 -2.18 -9.83 -6.10
CA SER A 55 -2.73 -10.95 -6.88
C SER A 55 -4.24 -11.11 -6.72
N GLU A 56 -4.79 -10.92 -5.51
CA GLU A 56 -6.25 -10.94 -5.28
C GLU A 56 -6.96 -9.78 -5.98
N ALA A 57 -6.39 -8.57 -5.99
CA ALA A 57 -6.95 -7.42 -6.70
C ALA A 57 -6.91 -7.59 -8.23
N VAL A 58 -5.82 -8.13 -8.78
CA VAL A 58 -5.68 -8.37 -10.23
C VAL A 58 -6.62 -9.50 -10.68
N ALA A 59 -6.76 -10.58 -9.91
CA ALA A 59 -7.75 -11.62 -10.18
C ALA A 59 -9.19 -11.09 -10.14
N ALA A 60 -9.51 -10.24 -9.16
CA ALA A 60 -10.82 -9.59 -9.04
C ALA A 60 -11.11 -8.64 -10.22
N LEU A 61 -10.11 -7.88 -10.67
CA LEU A 61 -10.21 -6.98 -11.82
C LEU A 61 -10.65 -7.73 -13.09
N PHE A 62 -9.96 -8.80 -13.46
CA PHE A 62 -10.31 -9.56 -14.67
C PHE A 62 -11.54 -10.45 -14.52
N THR A 63 -11.85 -10.91 -13.31
CA THR A 63 -13.14 -11.57 -13.02
C THR A 63 -14.31 -10.60 -13.24
N SER A 64 -14.20 -9.36 -12.73
CA SER A 64 -15.20 -8.31 -12.94
C SER A 64 -15.24 -7.82 -14.38
N GLY A 65 -14.09 -7.75 -15.07
CA GLY A 65 -13.98 -7.31 -16.46
C GLY A 65 -14.65 -8.28 -17.45
N ALA A 66 -14.41 -9.59 -17.29
CA ALA A 66 -15.10 -10.62 -18.07
C ALA A 66 -16.61 -10.61 -17.79
N GLY A 67 -17.02 -10.56 -16.51
CA GLY A 67 -18.44 -10.47 -16.14
C GLY A 67 -19.14 -9.23 -16.69
N PHE A 68 -18.47 -8.07 -16.71
CA PHE A 68 -18.97 -6.86 -17.36
C PHE A 68 -19.17 -7.07 -18.86
N GLY A 69 -18.21 -7.72 -19.55
CA GLY A 69 -18.34 -8.12 -20.95
C GLY A 69 -19.60 -8.94 -21.23
N THR A 70 -19.82 -10.02 -20.46
CA THR A 70 -21.02 -10.87 -20.57
C THR A 70 -22.32 -10.12 -20.26
N HIS A 71 -22.34 -9.25 -19.24
CA HIS A 71 -23.53 -8.44 -18.97
C HIS A 71 -23.82 -7.43 -20.09
N PHE A 72 -22.78 -6.87 -20.73
CA PHE A 72 -22.94 -6.02 -21.91
C PHE A 72 -23.47 -6.82 -23.12
N ALA A 73 -22.98 -8.05 -23.33
CA ALA A 73 -23.51 -8.96 -24.35
C ALA A 73 -25.01 -9.25 -24.16
N VAL A 74 -25.42 -9.63 -22.95
CA VAL A 74 -26.84 -9.90 -22.64
C VAL A 74 -27.76 -8.70 -22.90
N ILE A 75 -27.29 -7.46 -22.65
CA ILE A 75 -28.07 -6.24 -22.91
C ILE A 75 -28.19 -5.94 -24.41
N PHE A 76 -27.12 -6.11 -25.19
CA PHE A 76 -27.09 -5.71 -26.60
C PHE A 76 -27.49 -6.82 -27.59
N GLN A 77 -27.46 -8.09 -27.19
CA GLN A 77 -27.77 -9.23 -28.08
C GLN A 77 -29.21 -9.19 -28.65
N PRO A 78 -30.29 -8.92 -27.88
CA PRO A 78 -31.65 -8.86 -28.45
C PRO A 78 -31.83 -7.70 -29.44
N LEU A 79 -31.16 -6.56 -29.18
CA LEU A 79 -31.22 -5.36 -30.01
C LEU A 79 -30.73 -5.61 -31.44
N ALA A 80 -29.78 -6.53 -31.61
CA ALA A 80 -29.18 -6.86 -32.90
C ALA A 80 -30.15 -7.56 -33.87
N SER A 81 -31.06 -8.40 -33.34
CA SER A 81 -31.89 -9.31 -34.15
C SER A 81 -33.38 -9.02 -34.13
N GLU A 82 -33.94 -8.50 -33.03
CA GLU A 82 -35.40 -8.40 -32.85
C GLU A 82 -35.99 -7.05 -33.29
N LEU A 83 -35.17 -6.00 -33.29
CA LEU A 83 -35.63 -4.61 -33.43
C LEU A 83 -35.17 -3.89 -34.70
N ASP A 84 -34.38 -4.54 -35.56
CA ASP A 84 -33.73 -3.92 -36.72
C ASP A 84 -32.97 -2.62 -36.35
N VAL A 85 -32.19 -2.68 -35.27
CA VAL A 85 -31.34 -1.54 -34.84
C VAL A 85 -30.23 -1.29 -35.86
N LEU A 86 -29.78 -2.32 -36.58
CA LEU A 86 -28.75 -2.20 -37.63
C LEU A 86 -29.23 -1.42 -38.86
N GLY A 87 -30.51 -1.51 -39.23
CA GLY A 87 -31.11 -0.69 -40.29
C GLY A 87 -31.50 0.72 -39.84
N LYS A 88 -32.00 0.87 -38.61
CA LYS A 88 -32.53 2.15 -38.08
C LYS A 88 -31.48 3.07 -37.46
N HIS A 89 -30.41 2.49 -36.90
CA HIS A 89 -29.36 3.19 -36.17
C HIS A 89 -27.99 2.71 -36.66
N PRO A 90 -27.56 3.09 -37.89
CA PRO A 90 -26.31 2.62 -38.48
C PRO A 90 -25.08 2.92 -37.60
N ASP A 91 -25.09 4.01 -36.85
CA ASP A 91 -24.01 4.40 -35.93
C ASP A 91 -23.84 3.41 -34.77
N ALA A 92 -24.91 2.72 -34.36
CA ALA A 92 -24.86 1.67 -33.35
C ALA A 92 -24.32 0.33 -33.89
N ALA A 93 -24.24 0.15 -35.21
CA ALA A 93 -23.85 -1.12 -35.83
C ALA A 93 -22.39 -1.52 -35.52
N GLN A 94 -21.47 -0.56 -35.38
CA GLN A 94 -20.09 -0.84 -34.97
C GLN A 94 -20.03 -1.36 -33.53
N THR A 95 -20.77 -0.72 -32.61
CA THR A 95 -20.88 -1.15 -31.21
C THR A 95 -21.44 -2.58 -31.12
N ILE A 96 -22.61 -2.83 -31.73
CA ILE A 96 -23.27 -4.14 -31.70
C ILE A 96 -22.35 -5.26 -32.23
N ARG A 97 -21.63 -5.02 -33.33
CA ARG A 97 -20.66 -5.99 -33.91
C ARG A 97 -19.40 -6.18 -33.07
N SER A 98 -19.16 -5.34 -32.07
CA SER A 98 -17.96 -5.35 -31.22
C SER A 98 -18.23 -5.89 -29.82
N VAL A 99 -19.48 -5.95 -29.35
CA VAL A 99 -19.81 -6.44 -28.00
C VAL A 99 -19.31 -7.87 -27.75
N ASN A 100 -19.68 -8.83 -28.60
CA ASN A 100 -19.26 -10.23 -28.41
C ASN A 100 -17.73 -10.40 -28.57
N LYS A 101 -17.07 -9.53 -29.35
CA LYS A 101 -15.60 -9.49 -29.45
C LYS A 101 -14.97 -9.01 -28.14
N TYR A 102 -15.58 -8.02 -27.49
CA TYR A 102 -15.13 -7.49 -26.21
C TYR A 102 -15.28 -8.53 -25.10
N GLU A 103 -16.45 -9.18 -25.01
CA GLU A 103 -16.67 -10.32 -24.09
C GLU A 103 -15.59 -11.40 -24.28
N THR A 104 -15.37 -11.84 -25.53
CA THR A 104 -14.33 -12.82 -25.86
C THR A 104 -12.93 -12.35 -25.43
N ALA A 105 -12.55 -11.11 -25.74
CA ALA A 105 -11.24 -10.56 -25.41
C ALA A 105 -11.02 -10.44 -23.88
N MET A 106 -12.06 -10.11 -23.11
CA MET A 106 -11.98 -10.02 -21.65
C MET A 106 -11.90 -11.40 -20.98
N GLU A 107 -12.59 -12.41 -21.52
CA GLU A 107 -12.48 -13.79 -21.02
C GLU A 107 -11.13 -14.45 -21.38
N GLU A 108 -10.62 -14.21 -22.60
CA GLU A 108 -9.25 -14.59 -22.98
C GLU A 108 -8.22 -13.91 -22.06
N MET A 109 -8.37 -12.61 -21.80
CA MET A 109 -7.48 -11.87 -20.89
C MET A 109 -7.52 -12.45 -19.47
N ARG A 110 -8.71 -12.73 -18.92
CA ARG A 110 -8.86 -13.38 -17.62
C ARG A 110 -8.13 -14.73 -17.58
N SER A 111 -8.28 -15.52 -18.65
CA SER A 111 -7.65 -16.84 -18.78
C SER A 111 -6.12 -16.78 -18.87
N LEU A 112 -5.57 -15.76 -19.54
CA LEU A 112 -4.11 -15.57 -19.69
C LEU A 112 -3.44 -15.04 -18.41
N ILE A 113 -4.12 -14.22 -17.61
CA ILE A 113 -3.53 -13.64 -16.39
C ILE A 113 -3.50 -14.66 -15.23
N GLY A 114 -4.38 -15.67 -15.21
CA GLY A 114 -4.42 -16.69 -14.16
C GLY A 114 -3.06 -17.37 -13.88
N PRO A 115 -2.39 -17.95 -14.90
CA PRO A 115 -1.06 -18.55 -14.74
C PRO A 115 0.03 -17.60 -14.22
N GLU A 116 0.00 -16.33 -14.59
CA GLU A 116 0.97 -15.32 -14.10
C GLU A 116 0.80 -15.04 -12.60
N LEU A 117 -0.45 -15.05 -12.11
CA LEU A 117 -0.73 -14.89 -10.68
C LEU A 117 -0.34 -16.13 -9.87
N GLU A 118 -0.48 -17.33 -10.44
CA GLU A 118 0.04 -18.58 -9.85
C GLU A 118 1.58 -18.59 -9.82
N LEU A 119 2.23 -18.06 -10.86
CA LEU A 119 3.68 -17.89 -10.90
C LEU A 119 4.16 -16.93 -9.79
N ILE A 120 3.46 -15.82 -9.55
CA ILE A 120 3.75 -14.92 -8.42
C ILE A 120 3.59 -15.64 -7.08
N GLU A 121 2.50 -16.38 -6.86
CA GLU A 121 2.28 -17.09 -5.58
C GLU A 121 3.34 -18.17 -5.33
N THR A 122 3.71 -18.94 -6.36
CA THR A 122 4.69 -20.03 -6.26
C THR A 122 6.15 -19.57 -6.21
N ARG A 123 6.50 -18.44 -6.84
CA ARG A 123 7.87 -17.92 -6.92
C ARG A 123 8.20 -16.80 -5.95
N ILE A 124 7.20 -16.03 -5.51
CA ILE A 124 7.39 -14.89 -4.60
C ILE A 124 6.83 -15.20 -3.22
N THR A 125 5.52 -15.48 -3.13
CA THR A 125 4.87 -15.67 -1.82
C THR A 125 5.34 -16.94 -1.11
N GLY A 126 5.51 -18.05 -1.85
CA GLY A 126 6.00 -19.34 -1.34
C GLY A 126 7.36 -19.21 -0.63
N PRO A 127 8.44 -18.82 -1.34
CA PRO A 127 9.75 -18.63 -0.72
C PRO A 127 9.74 -17.59 0.42
N ALA A 128 8.97 -16.50 0.30
CA ALA A 128 8.86 -15.53 1.39
C ALA A 128 8.24 -16.15 2.67
N LYS A 129 7.26 -17.06 2.55
CA LYS A 129 6.71 -17.84 3.67
C LYS A 129 7.74 -18.79 4.30
N GLU A 130 8.67 -19.33 3.51
CA GLU A 130 9.79 -20.15 4.01
C GLU A 130 10.79 -19.32 4.82
N LEU A 131 11.22 -18.15 4.32
CA LEU A 131 12.07 -17.21 5.06
C LEU A 131 11.40 -16.79 6.39
N GLN A 132 10.10 -16.48 6.35
CA GLN A 132 9.29 -16.23 7.55
C GLN A 132 9.28 -17.39 8.54
N SER A 133 9.31 -18.64 8.06
CA SER A 133 9.36 -19.83 8.90
C SER A 133 10.71 -19.99 9.60
N VAL A 134 11.81 -19.65 8.92
CA VAL A 134 13.16 -19.56 9.52
C VAL A 134 13.21 -18.45 10.57
N MET A 135 12.72 -17.24 10.26
CA MET A 135 12.69 -16.12 11.20
C MET A 135 11.88 -16.44 12.46
N LYS A 136 10.75 -17.15 12.34
CA LYS A 136 9.97 -17.64 13.51
C LYS A 136 10.72 -18.63 14.40
N LEU A 137 11.81 -19.25 13.94
CA LEU A 137 12.72 -20.03 14.80
C LEU A 137 13.76 -19.13 15.47
N ILE A 138 14.33 -18.18 14.74
CA ILE A 138 15.29 -17.20 15.26
C ILE A 138 14.65 -16.33 16.36
N ARG A 139 13.43 -15.81 16.12
CA ARG A 139 12.63 -15.05 17.10
C ARG A 139 12.40 -15.82 18.40
N LYS A 140 12.17 -17.15 18.34
CA LYS A 140 12.09 -18.00 19.55
C LYS A 140 13.42 -18.08 20.30
N SER A 141 14.55 -18.09 19.60
CA SER A 141 15.88 -18.06 20.22
C SER A 141 16.20 -16.70 20.84
N ILE A 142 15.83 -15.59 20.18
CA ILE A 142 15.90 -14.22 20.73
C ILE A 142 15.12 -14.13 22.05
N THR A 143 13.84 -14.52 22.05
CA THR A 143 13.03 -14.54 23.29
C THR A 143 13.54 -15.55 24.32
N LYS A 144 14.23 -16.61 23.92
CA LYS A 144 14.94 -17.49 24.85
C LYS A 144 16.15 -16.79 25.49
N ARG A 145 16.91 -15.96 24.74
CA ARG A 145 17.99 -15.11 25.28
C ARG A 145 17.47 -14.09 26.28
N GLU A 146 16.42 -13.33 25.94
CA GLU A 146 15.78 -12.36 26.86
C GLU A 146 15.41 -13.02 28.20
N HIS A 147 14.81 -14.21 28.13
CA HIS A 147 14.44 -15.00 29.29
C HIS A 147 15.64 -15.48 30.13
N LYS A 148 16.81 -15.71 29.52
CA LYS A 148 18.05 -16.04 30.26
C LYS A 148 18.72 -14.81 30.84
N LEU A 149 18.77 -13.70 30.11
CA LEU A 149 19.26 -12.42 30.61
C LEU A 149 18.46 -11.96 31.84
N THR A 150 17.13 -12.16 31.82
CA THR A 150 16.25 -11.88 32.96
C THR A 150 16.52 -12.80 34.16
N ASP A 151 16.83 -14.08 33.93
CA ASP A 151 17.20 -15.01 35.01
C ASP A 151 18.59 -14.65 35.58
N PHE A 152 19.58 -14.36 34.73
CA PHE A 152 20.93 -13.91 35.07
C PHE A 152 20.90 -12.62 35.91
N ASP A 153 20.23 -11.57 35.43
CA ASP A 153 20.10 -10.30 36.13
C ASP A 153 19.44 -10.47 37.50
N ARG A 154 18.37 -11.28 37.60
CA ARG A 154 17.70 -11.57 38.88
C ARG A 154 18.65 -12.24 39.86
N TYR A 155 19.40 -13.25 39.43
CA TYR A 155 20.35 -13.97 40.29
C TYR A 155 21.55 -13.10 40.66
N ASN A 156 22.10 -12.32 39.73
CA ASN A 156 23.18 -11.36 39.98
C ASN A 156 22.79 -10.32 41.05
N ASN A 157 21.64 -9.67 40.89
CA ASN A 157 21.12 -8.70 41.86
C ASN A 157 20.87 -9.35 43.23
N SER A 158 20.43 -10.61 43.28
CA SER A 158 20.17 -11.33 44.53
C SER A 158 21.47 -11.72 45.23
N LEU A 159 22.45 -12.21 44.47
CA LEU A 159 23.78 -12.57 44.96
C LEU A 159 24.56 -11.35 45.47
N THR A 160 24.52 -10.24 44.73
CA THR A 160 25.12 -8.96 45.16
C THR A 160 24.52 -8.48 46.48
N LYS A 161 23.18 -8.41 46.58
CA LYS A 161 22.48 -8.00 47.81
C LYS A 161 22.79 -8.89 49.01
N LEU A 162 23.04 -10.19 48.81
CA LEU A 162 23.41 -11.10 49.89
C LEU A 162 24.91 -11.03 50.24
N ARG A 163 25.79 -10.80 49.26
CA ARG A 163 27.23 -10.58 49.49
C ARG A 163 27.50 -9.29 50.26
N ASP A 164 26.78 -8.22 49.93
CA ASP A 164 26.90 -6.88 50.54
C ASP A 164 26.26 -6.77 51.95
N LYS A 165 25.51 -7.80 52.39
CA LYS A 165 24.86 -7.85 53.70
C LYS A 165 25.91 -7.87 54.82
N LYS A 166 25.98 -6.81 55.64
CA LYS A 166 26.99 -6.65 56.71
C LYS A 166 26.98 -7.78 57.75
N GLU A 167 25.80 -8.25 58.12
CA GLU A 167 25.61 -9.35 59.09
C GLU A 167 24.94 -10.54 58.39
N LYS A 168 25.61 -11.69 58.42
CA LYS A 168 25.15 -12.94 57.77
C LYS A 168 24.92 -13.99 58.84
N SER A 169 23.72 -14.58 58.80
CA SER A 169 23.39 -15.77 59.60
C SER A 169 23.87 -17.04 58.90
N LEU A 170 23.96 -18.15 59.63
CA LEU A 170 24.16 -19.50 59.07
C LEU A 170 23.14 -19.88 57.98
N ASN A 171 21.97 -19.23 57.93
CA ASN A 171 20.99 -19.42 56.86
C ASN A 171 21.29 -18.53 55.65
N ASP A 172 21.83 -17.32 55.83
CA ASP A 172 22.34 -16.49 54.74
C ASP A 172 23.52 -17.18 54.03
N GLU A 173 24.43 -17.81 54.77
CA GLU A 173 25.58 -18.54 54.20
C GLU A 173 25.15 -19.76 53.37
N LYS A 174 24.18 -20.54 53.87
CA LYS A 174 23.58 -21.65 53.10
C LYS A 174 22.86 -21.16 51.83
N ASN A 175 22.18 -20.02 51.92
CA ASN A 175 21.54 -19.39 50.76
C ASN A 175 22.55 -18.77 49.78
N LEU A 176 23.71 -18.31 50.26
CA LEU A 176 24.78 -17.75 49.44
C LEU A 176 25.33 -18.80 48.48
N PHE A 177 25.77 -19.96 48.98
CA PHE A 177 26.27 -21.05 48.14
C PHE A 177 25.25 -21.47 47.07
N LYS A 178 23.97 -21.56 47.45
CA LYS A 178 22.89 -21.88 46.49
C LYS A 178 22.69 -20.78 45.45
N LEU A 179 22.73 -19.50 45.83
CA LEU A 179 22.61 -18.38 44.89
C LEU A 179 23.82 -18.26 43.97
N GLU A 180 25.01 -18.65 44.43
CA GLU A 180 26.22 -18.73 43.59
C GLU A 180 26.07 -19.83 42.53
N GLN A 181 25.59 -21.02 42.91
CA GLN A 181 25.29 -22.11 41.96
C GLN A 181 24.16 -21.73 40.97
N ASP A 182 23.04 -21.17 41.46
CA ASP A 182 21.94 -20.72 40.60
C ASP A 182 22.39 -19.60 39.63
N PHE A 183 23.29 -18.70 40.07
CA PHE A 183 23.88 -17.64 39.25
C PHE A 183 24.87 -18.18 38.21
N GLU A 184 25.74 -19.13 38.56
CA GLU A 184 26.65 -19.79 37.62
C GLU A 184 25.86 -20.51 36.51
N ILE A 185 24.83 -21.26 36.88
CA ILE A 185 23.93 -21.91 35.91
C ILE A 185 23.25 -20.88 35.02
N ALA A 186 22.72 -19.79 35.58
CA ALA A 186 22.08 -18.73 34.78
C ALA A 186 23.05 -17.99 33.85
N THR A 187 24.31 -17.81 34.27
CA THR A 187 25.39 -17.23 33.46
C THR A 187 25.71 -18.13 32.27
N ASN A 188 25.97 -19.42 32.52
CA ASN A 188 26.26 -20.40 31.47
C ASN A 188 25.06 -20.58 30.51
N GLU A 189 23.83 -20.61 31.03
CA GLU A 189 22.61 -20.66 30.20
C GLU A 189 22.39 -19.39 29.35
N TYR A 190 22.83 -18.21 29.83
CA TYR A 190 22.75 -16.96 29.09
C TYR A 190 23.84 -16.86 28.02
N GLU A 191 25.12 -17.00 28.39
CA GLU A 191 26.24 -16.74 27.48
C GLU A 191 26.30 -17.72 26.30
N TYR A 192 25.87 -18.98 26.51
CA TYR A 192 25.71 -19.94 25.42
C TYR A 192 24.76 -19.45 24.32
N ILE A 193 23.62 -18.85 24.71
CA ILE A 193 22.61 -18.35 23.76
C ILE A 193 22.98 -16.96 23.23
N ASN A 194 23.59 -16.12 24.07
CA ASN A 194 24.08 -14.79 23.70
C ASN A 194 25.15 -14.90 22.60
N SER A 195 26.19 -15.72 22.83
CA SER A 195 27.30 -15.92 21.90
C SER A 195 26.83 -16.53 20.58
N ALA A 196 25.97 -17.56 20.63
CA ALA A 196 25.41 -18.18 19.43
C ALA A 196 24.61 -17.19 18.58
N LEU A 197 23.75 -16.36 19.20
CA LEU A 197 22.98 -15.36 18.44
C LEU A 197 23.85 -14.23 17.90
N LYS A 198 24.87 -13.76 18.63
CA LYS A 198 25.82 -12.75 18.11
C LYS A 198 26.63 -13.29 16.92
N GLN A 199 26.98 -14.58 16.94
CA GLN A 199 27.67 -15.23 15.83
C GLN A 199 26.76 -15.44 14.60
N ASP A 200 25.53 -15.94 14.81
CA ASP A 200 24.67 -16.37 13.69
C ASP A 200 23.73 -15.28 13.15
N LEU A 201 23.31 -14.27 13.95
CA LEU A 201 22.41 -13.22 13.45
C LEU A 201 23.02 -12.40 12.30
N PRO A 202 24.27 -11.88 12.35
CA PRO A 202 24.84 -11.13 11.24
C PRO A 202 24.97 -11.99 9.98
N ARG A 203 25.37 -13.26 10.13
CA ARG A 203 25.47 -14.23 9.05
C ARG A 203 24.10 -14.53 8.43
N PHE A 204 23.04 -14.62 9.24
CA PHE A 204 21.67 -14.75 8.76
C PHE A 204 21.22 -13.52 7.95
N MET A 205 21.57 -12.30 8.37
CA MET A 205 21.24 -11.09 7.58
C MET A 205 21.86 -11.14 6.18
N THR A 206 23.15 -11.49 6.08
CA THR A 206 23.84 -11.61 4.78
C THR A 206 23.19 -12.66 3.86
N LEU A 207 22.78 -13.80 4.43
CA LEU A 207 22.07 -14.83 3.67
C LEU A 207 20.65 -14.37 3.26
N ALA A 208 19.97 -13.60 4.10
CA ALA A 208 18.65 -13.06 3.80
C ALA A 208 18.68 -11.96 2.72
N THR A 209 19.73 -11.12 2.65
CA THR A 209 19.87 -10.13 1.57
C THR A 209 20.06 -10.82 0.22
N HIS A 210 20.94 -11.81 0.13
CA HIS A 210 21.13 -12.61 -1.10
C HIS A 210 19.87 -13.36 -1.56
N PHE A 211 18.92 -13.60 -0.66
CA PHE A 211 17.64 -14.22 -0.96
C PHE A 211 16.58 -13.22 -1.42
N ILE A 212 16.61 -11.97 -0.94
CA ILE A 212 15.63 -10.93 -1.29
C ILE A 212 15.88 -10.35 -2.69
N ASP A 213 17.14 -10.12 -3.07
CA ASP A 213 17.50 -9.55 -4.38
C ASP A 213 16.87 -10.28 -5.59
N PRO A 214 16.97 -11.62 -5.72
CA PRO A 214 16.35 -12.33 -6.85
C PRO A 214 14.81 -12.34 -6.77
N LEU A 215 14.21 -12.31 -5.58
CA LEU A 215 12.75 -12.23 -5.42
C LEU A 215 12.20 -10.91 -5.92
N PHE A 216 12.82 -9.78 -5.55
CA PHE A 216 12.36 -8.46 -5.98
C PHE A 216 12.43 -8.31 -7.51
N ASN A 217 13.55 -8.71 -8.11
CA ASN A 217 13.71 -8.70 -9.57
C ASN A 217 12.67 -9.62 -10.25
N SER A 218 12.42 -10.81 -9.71
CA SER A 218 11.42 -11.75 -10.25
C SER A 218 10.00 -11.17 -10.20
N LEU A 219 9.61 -10.57 -9.07
CA LEU A 219 8.30 -9.93 -8.91
C LEU A 219 8.11 -8.78 -9.90
N PHE A 220 9.12 -7.93 -10.08
CA PHE A 220 9.09 -6.82 -11.05
C PHE A 220 8.81 -7.33 -12.47
N TYR A 221 9.53 -8.34 -12.94
CA TYR A 221 9.32 -8.87 -14.29
C TYR A 221 7.98 -9.60 -14.47
N MET A 222 7.45 -10.26 -13.44
CA MET A 222 6.10 -10.87 -13.47
C MET A 222 5.01 -9.80 -13.54
N GLN A 223 5.12 -8.72 -12.76
CA GLN A 223 4.20 -7.58 -12.84
C GLN A 223 4.29 -6.89 -14.22
N LEU A 224 5.49 -6.72 -14.75
CA LEU A 224 5.71 -6.15 -16.08
C LEU A 224 5.09 -7.01 -17.19
N ASN A 225 5.17 -8.34 -17.09
CA ASN A 225 4.52 -9.26 -18.04
C ASN A 225 2.99 -9.12 -18.02
N ILE A 226 2.39 -9.03 -16.82
CA ILE A 226 0.95 -8.73 -16.65
C ILE A 226 0.57 -7.43 -17.37
N TYR A 227 1.35 -6.34 -17.22
CA TYR A 227 1.07 -5.08 -17.92
C TYR A 227 1.19 -5.20 -19.45
N TYR A 228 2.16 -5.96 -19.98
CA TYR A 228 2.26 -6.19 -21.42
C TYR A 228 1.10 -7.03 -21.98
N LEU A 229 0.69 -8.10 -21.29
CA LEU A 229 -0.48 -8.92 -21.68
C LEU A 229 -1.78 -8.10 -21.72
N ILE A 230 -1.95 -7.17 -20.78
CA ILE A 230 -3.09 -6.24 -20.76
C ILE A 230 -3.04 -5.31 -21.98
N LEU A 231 -1.88 -4.69 -22.23
CA LEU A 231 -1.68 -3.75 -23.33
C LEU A 231 -1.90 -4.42 -24.69
N GLU A 232 -1.28 -5.58 -24.92
CA GLU A 232 -1.40 -6.33 -26.18
C GLU A 232 -2.86 -6.68 -26.49
N LYS A 233 -3.59 -7.25 -25.53
CA LYS A 233 -4.99 -7.66 -25.73
C LYS A 233 -5.94 -6.48 -25.89
N MET A 234 -5.75 -5.38 -25.15
CA MET A 234 -6.57 -4.17 -25.32
C MET A 234 -6.30 -3.47 -26.66
N SER A 235 -5.03 -3.34 -27.08
CA SER A 235 -4.67 -2.79 -28.39
C SER A 235 -5.21 -3.66 -29.53
N SER A 236 -5.04 -4.98 -29.45
CA SER A 236 -5.57 -5.92 -30.45
C SER A 236 -7.09 -5.86 -30.56
N PHE A 237 -7.82 -5.73 -29.43
CA PHE A 237 -9.27 -5.49 -29.46
C PHE A 237 -9.62 -4.16 -30.16
N ALA A 238 -8.95 -3.06 -29.80
CA ALA A 238 -9.19 -1.74 -30.40
C ALA A 238 -8.94 -1.74 -31.92
N ASP A 239 -7.84 -2.34 -32.36
CA ASP A 239 -7.50 -2.48 -33.79
C ASP A 239 -8.51 -3.34 -34.55
N GLN A 240 -9.06 -4.38 -33.94
CA GLN A 240 -10.08 -5.25 -34.54
C GLN A 240 -11.50 -4.63 -34.55
N ALA A 241 -11.79 -3.75 -33.60
CA ALA A 241 -13.06 -3.05 -33.46
C ALA A 241 -13.07 -1.65 -34.10
N LYS A 242 -11.90 -1.13 -34.52
CA LYS A 242 -11.67 0.22 -35.04
C LYS A 242 -12.09 1.32 -34.07
N TYR A 243 -11.70 1.15 -32.80
CA TYR A 243 -11.75 2.23 -31.81
C TYR A 243 -10.46 3.05 -31.88
N ASP A 244 -10.61 4.38 -31.78
CA ASP A 244 -9.47 5.27 -31.61
C ASP A 244 -8.99 5.23 -30.15
N VAL A 245 -7.72 4.85 -29.97
CA VAL A 245 -7.02 4.78 -28.67
C VAL A 245 -5.98 5.90 -28.51
N SER A 246 -6.10 6.98 -29.29
CA SER A 246 -5.40 8.23 -29.00
C SER A 246 -5.69 8.73 -27.58
N ASN A 247 -4.75 9.47 -27.00
CA ASN A 247 -4.84 9.93 -25.60
C ASN A 247 -5.87 11.06 -25.45
N ARG A 248 -7.16 10.70 -25.37
CA ARG A 248 -8.28 11.61 -25.17
C ARG A 248 -8.50 11.88 -23.67
N PRO A 249 -8.53 13.15 -23.22
CA PRO A 249 -8.85 13.48 -21.82
C PRO A 249 -10.22 12.94 -21.40
N GLY A 250 -10.35 12.47 -20.15
CA GLY A 250 -11.60 11.89 -19.65
C GLY A 250 -12.83 12.82 -19.74
N ALA A 251 -12.62 14.14 -19.68
CA ALA A 251 -13.67 15.14 -19.91
C ALA A 251 -14.20 15.11 -21.35
N GLN A 252 -13.34 14.89 -22.35
CA GLN A 252 -13.73 14.73 -23.74
C GLN A 252 -14.56 13.45 -23.94
N ILE A 253 -14.16 12.34 -23.29
CA ILE A 253 -14.92 11.07 -23.35
C ILE A 253 -16.35 11.26 -22.78
N ALA A 254 -16.49 11.98 -21.66
CA ALA A 254 -17.78 12.30 -21.07
C ALA A 254 -18.64 13.23 -21.95
N GLN A 255 -18.03 14.25 -22.57
CA GLN A 255 -18.71 15.13 -23.52
C GLN A 255 -19.18 14.37 -24.76
N GLU A 256 -18.30 13.57 -25.38
CA GLU A 256 -18.62 12.76 -26.55
C GLU A 256 -19.73 11.73 -26.27
N TYR A 257 -19.80 11.18 -25.05
CA TYR A 257 -20.90 10.32 -24.64
C TYR A 257 -22.23 11.08 -24.62
N GLU A 258 -22.26 12.26 -24.01
CA GLU A 258 -23.49 13.05 -23.88
C GLU A 258 -23.97 13.60 -25.24
N GLU A 259 -23.05 14.03 -26.10
CA GLU A 259 -23.35 14.41 -27.49
C GLU A 259 -23.94 13.23 -28.30
N LYS A 260 -23.35 12.04 -28.18
CA LYS A 260 -23.83 10.82 -28.88
C LYS A 260 -25.10 10.23 -28.26
N ARG A 261 -25.50 10.66 -27.06
CA ARG A 261 -26.75 10.24 -26.39
C ARG A 261 -27.98 10.98 -26.91
N THR A 262 -27.77 12.11 -27.61
CA THR A 262 -28.80 12.94 -28.25
C THR A 262 -30.02 13.21 -27.34
N ASP A 263 -31.24 13.20 -27.89
CA ASP A 263 -32.49 13.39 -27.16
C ASP A 263 -33.03 12.11 -26.50
N ALA A 264 -32.31 10.98 -26.57
CA ALA A 264 -32.82 9.66 -26.15
C ALA A 264 -33.33 9.65 -24.69
N TRP A 265 -32.73 10.43 -23.80
CA TRP A 265 -33.22 10.59 -22.43
C TRP A 265 -34.57 11.31 -22.36
N SER A 266 -34.77 12.38 -23.14
CA SER A 266 -36.04 13.10 -23.25
C SER A 266 -37.13 12.23 -23.87
N VAL A 267 -36.78 11.38 -24.84
CA VAL A 267 -37.69 10.37 -25.41
C VAL A 267 -38.12 9.36 -24.33
N ILE A 268 -37.18 8.87 -23.51
CA ILE A 268 -37.45 7.97 -22.37
C ILE A 268 -38.35 8.66 -21.32
N GLU A 269 -38.05 9.89 -20.91
CA GLU A 269 -38.87 10.68 -19.98
C GLU A 269 -40.30 10.89 -20.47
N ASN A 270 -40.49 10.94 -21.80
CA ASN A 270 -41.79 11.08 -22.42
C ASN A 270 -42.59 9.77 -22.57
N LEU A 271 -42.04 8.60 -22.24
CA LEU A 271 -42.76 7.33 -22.28
C LEU A 271 -43.90 7.29 -21.24
N ASN A 272 -45.14 7.11 -21.71
CA ASN A 272 -46.31 7.11 -20.82
C ASN A 272 -46.36 5.91 -19.84
N ILE A 273 -45.54 4.86 -20.06
CA ILE A 273 -45.36 3.71 -19.16
C ILE A 273 -44.65 4.09 -17.85
N ILE A 274 -43.67 5.01 -17.88
CA ILE A 274 -42.98 5.45 -16.65
C ILE A 274 -43.72 6.59 -15.94
N LYS A 275 -44.65 7.25 -16.61
CA LYS A 275 -45.52 8.28 -16.01
C LYS A 275 -46.56 7.60 -15.12
N ARG A 276 -46.95 8.28 -14.03
CA ARG A 276 -47.85 7.72 -13.02
C ARG A 276 -49.22 7.38 -13.63
N ILE A 277 -49.50 6.09 -13.82
CA ILE A 277 -50.79 5.62 -14.33
C ILE A 277 -51.91 6.06 -13.39
N ILE A 278 -52.74 7.01 -13.84
CA ILE A 278 -53.94 7.46 -13.13
C ILE A 278 -55.03 6.41 -13.38
N SER A 279 -55.62 5.87 -12.31
CA SER A 279 -56.72 4.91 -12.46
C SER A 279 -57.91 5.54 -13.19
N VAL A 280 -58.56 4.77 -14.06
CA VAL A 280 -59.73 5.23 -14.83
C VAL A 280 -60.82 5.80 -13.90
N SER A 281 -60.98 5.24 -12.70
CA SER A 281 -61.85 5.76 -11.64
C SER A 281 -61.55 7.21 -11.25
N ARG A 282 -60.26 7.57 -11.08
CA ARG A 282 -59.83 8.96 -10.82
C ARG A 282 -60.02 9.86 -12.04
N LEU A 283 -59.76 9.35 -13.25
CA LEU A 283 -59.96 10.11 -14.48
C LEU A 283 -61.44 10.48 -14.69
N VAL A 284 -62.36 9.54 -14.42
CA VAL A 284 -63.81 9.72 -14.49
C VAL A 284 -64.34 10.60 -13.34
N GLN A 285 -63.73 10.54 -12.15
CA GLN A 285 -64.04 11.50 -11.08
C GLN A 285 -63.62 12.93 -11.48
N ALA A 286 -62.41 13.10 -12.02
CA ALA A 286 -61.89 14.39 -12.47
C ALA A 286 -62.76 15.02 -13.58
N SER A 287 -63.17 14.24 -14.59
CA SER A 287 -64.04 14.75 -15.66
C SER A 287 -65.45 15.08 -15.16
N ARG A 288 -66.00 14.31 -14.21
CA ARG A 288 -67.28 14.64 -13.55
C ARG A 288 -67.22 15.92 -12.72
N SER A 289 -66.08 16.23 -12.09
CA SER A 289 -65.90 17.53 -11.42
C SER A 289 -65.71 18.72 -12.37
N GLN A 290 -65.45 18.48 -13.66
CA GLN A 290 -65.17 19.55 -14.63
C GLN A 290 -66.40 19.96 -15.47
N ASN A 291 -67.39 19.06 -15.66
CA ASN A 291 -68.62 19.32 -16.42
C ASN A 291 -69.89 19.46 -15.56
N GLY A 292 -69.77 19.57 -14.23
CA GLY A 292 -70.91 19.68 -13.31
C GLY A 292 -71.39 21.13 -13.12
N VAL A 293 -72.48 21.52 -13.79
CA VAL A 293 -73.18 22.79 -13.49
C VAL A 293 -73.70 22.76 -12.04
N GLY A 294 -73.38 23.81 -11.29
CA GLY A 294 -73.31 23.72 -9.83
C GLY A 294 -74.64 23.70 -9.06
N ARG A 295 -74.62 23.06 -7.89
CA ARG A 295 -75.54 23.34 -6.79
C ARG A 295 -74.89 23.03 -5.44
N SER A 296 -75.22 23.83 -4.43
CA SER A 296 -74.80 23.77 -3.02
C SER A 296 -75.78 24.64 -2.21
N PRO A 297 -75.89 24.54 -0.87
CA PRO A 297 -75.13 23.74 0.11
C PRO A 297 -75.98 22.50 0.56
N SER A 298 -75.76 21.74 1.66
CA SER A 298 -75.19 22.05 2.98
C SER A 298 -74.67 20.84 3.79
N VAL A 299 -73.66 21.13 4.62
CA VAL A 299 -73.36 20.61 5.98
C VAL A 299 -73.85 19.19 6.35
N ALA A 300 -72.89 18.27 6.52
CA ALA A 300 -72.87 17.30 7.63
C ALA A 300 -71.40 16.91 7.93
N THR A 301 -71.05 16.76 9.21
CA THR A 301 -69.68 16.46 9.68
C THR A 301 -69.49 14.99 10.07
N SER A 302 -68.34 14.39 9.73
CA SER A 302 -67.45 13.68 10.68
C SER A 302 -66.26 12.97 10.00
N SER A 303 -65.13 12.91 10.72
CA SER A 303 -64.02 11.90 10.72
C SER A 303 -63.68 11.06 9.46
N SER A 304 -62.40 10.81 9.13
CA SER A 304 -61.12 11.18 9.78
C SER A 304 -59.90 10.81 8.90
N ALA A 305 -58.71 11.25 9.31
CA ALA A 305 -57.38 10.71 9.00
C ALA A 305 -56.93 10.59 7.52
N GLY A 306 -56.00 11.46 7.12
CA GLY A 306 -55.22 11.35 5.89
C GLY A 306 -54.01 12.30 5.94
N SER A 307 -52.84 11.78 6.30
CA SER A 307 -51.67 12.59 6.68
C SER A 307 -51.11 13.45 5.54
N ALA A 308 -50.60 14.63 5.90
CA ALA A 308 -49.94 15.53 4.97
C ALA A 308 -48.50 15.11 4.64
N THR A 309 -48.08 15.40 3.41
CA THR A 309 -46.72 15.86 3.09
C THR A 309 -46.75 16.69 1.81
N ALA A 310 -46.47 17.99 1.93
CA ALA A 310 -46.12 18.82 0.79
C ALA A 310 -44.63 18.60 0.48
N ALA A 311 -44.26 18.49 -0.80
CA ALA A 311 -42.86 18.44 -1.22
C ALA A 311 -42.32 19.88 -1.37
N PRO A 312 -41.30 20.30 -0.59
CA PRO A 312 -40.72 21.62 -0.72
C PRO A 312 -39.68 21.67 -1.86
N SER A 313 -39.65 22.77 -2.59
CA SER A 313 -38.50 23.14 -3.40
C SER A 313 -37.33 23.55 -2.51
N ARG A 314 -36.11 23.11 -2.82
CA ARG A 314 -34.89 23.64 -2.18
C ARG A 314 -33.67 23.50 -3.08
N ALA A 315 -32.93 24.60 -3.23
CA ALA A 315 -31.61 24.62 -3.87
C ALA A 315 -30.47 24.59 -2.84
N VAL A 316 -29.30 24.14 -3.32
CA VAL A 316 -27.92 24.46 -2.90
C VAL A 316 -27.68 24.98 -1.47
N SER A 317 -26.96 24.18 -0.68
CA SER A 317 -25.75 24.59 0.06
C SER A 317 -25.06 23.35 0.66
N GLY A 318 -23.72 23.37 0.74
CA GLY A 318 -22.91 22.21 1.13
C GLY A 318 -21.98 22.45 2.33
N SER A 319 -21.36 21.36 2.78
CA SER A 319 -20.26 21.28 3.75
C SER A 319 -19.60 19.91 3.56
N ALA A 320 -18.45 19.83 2.89
CA ALA A 320 -17.11 19.85 3.52
C ALA A 320 -16.85 18.65 4.45
N GLY A 321 -15.93 17.75 4.04
CA GLY A 321 -15.67 16.51 4.78
C GLY A 321 -14.62 15.52 4.24
N TYR A 322 -13.90 15.81 3.15
CA TYR A 322 -12.88 14.91 2.59
C TYR A 322 -11.51 15.58 2.48
N LYS A 323 -10.45 14.80 2.74
CA LYS A 323 -9.04 15.23 2.76
C LYS A 323 -8.38 15.04 1.38
N LYS A 324 -7.27 15.76 1.16
CA LYS A 324 -6.38 15.78 -0.02
C LYS A 324 -6.58 14.65 -1.05
N ALA A 325 -6.75 15.06 -2.32
CA ALA A 325 -6.70 14.18 -3.48
C ALA A 325 -5.29 13.55 -3.68
N PRO A 326 -5.20 12.36 -4.31
CA PRO A 326 -3.93 11.75 -4.70
C PRO A 326 -3.27 12.51 -5.89
N PRO A 327 -1.95 12.40 -6.07
CA PRO A 327 -1.25 13.03 -7.19
C PRO A 327 -1.59 12.36 -8.55
N PRO A 328 -1.51 13.11 -9.67
CA PRO A 328 -1.65 12.55 -11.01
C PRO A 328 -0.43 11.69 -11.41
N PRO A 329 -0.58 10.76 -12.37
CA PRO A 329 0.53 9.98 -12.90
C PRO A 329 1.45 10.85 -13.79
N PRO A 330 2.77 10.58 -13.82
CA PRO A 330 3.71 11.29 -14.69
C PRO A 330 3.49 10.94 -16.17
N SER A 331 3.48 11.95 -17.04
CA SER A 331 3.42 11.78 -18.49
C SER A 331 4.73 11.20 -19.03
N SER A 332 4.68 10.02 -19.65
CA SER A 332 5.86 9.32 -20.15
C SER A 332 6.15 9.58 -21.64
N SER A 333 7.42 9.79 -21.96
CA SER A 333 7.93 9.87 -23.33
C SER A 333 9.25 9.10 -23.46
N PHE A 334 9.17 7.77 -23.46
CA PHE A 334 10.33 6.88 -23.59
C PHE A 334 10.22 5.98 -24.82
N THR A 335 11.15 6.16 -25.76
CA THR A 335 11.41 5.22 -26.85
C THR A 335 12.28 4.06 -26.33
N ALA A 336 11.81 2.83 -26.52
CA ALA A 336 12.53 1.64 -26.03
C ALA A 336 13.62 1.15 -26.99
N PRO A 337 14.80 0.73 -26.49
CA PRO A 337 15.75 -0.08 -27.25
C PRO A 337 15.31 -1.56 -27.31
N PRO A 338 15.72 -2.33 -28.33
CA PRO A 338 15.31 -3.74 -28.49
C PRO A 338 16.08 -4.70 -27.56
N PRO A 339 15.49 -5.85 -27.17
CA PRO A 339 16.11 -6.83 -26.28
C PRO A 339 16.96 -7.88 -27.02
N PRO A 340 18.08 -8.34 -26.44
CA PRO A 340 18.75 -9.57 -26.84
C PRO A 340 18.63 -10.66 -25.76
N TYR A 341 17.91 -11.75 -26.06
CA TYR A 341 18.05 -13.01 -25.34
C TYR A 341 18.81 -14.03 -26.19
N SER A 342 19.91 -14.56 -25.67
CA SER A 342 20.64 -15.71 -26.21
C SER A 342 21.48 -16.30 -25.09
N ALA A 343 21.40 -17.62 -24.88
CA ALA A 343 22.11 -18.31 -23.80
C ALA A 343 23.14 -19.29 -24.37
N SER A 344 24.37 -19.33 -23.81
CA SER A 344 25.17 -20.56 -23.62
C SER A 344 26.45 -20.34 -22.82
N SER A 345 26.63 -21.23 -21.83
CA SER A 345 27.85 -21.76 -21.18
C SER A 345 29.28 -21.22 -21.46
N SER A 346 30.00 -21.03 -20.33
CA SER A 346 31.40 -21.45 -20.02
C SER A 346 32.63 -20.80 -20.68
N GLY A 347 33.64 -20.42 -19.87
CA GLY A 347 35.01 -20.12 -20.38
C GLY A 347 36.01 -19.38 -19.44
N GLY A 348 36.71 -20.13 -18.56
CA GLY A 348 38.06 -19.90 -17.98
C GLY A 348 38.78 -18.53 -17.79
N SER A 349 39.25 -18.32 -16.54
CA SER A 349 40.67 -18.06 -16.17
C SER A 349 41.37 -16.66 -16.23
N ALA A 350 41.54 -16.08 -15.02
CA ALA A 350 42.85 -15.83 -14.33
C ALA A 350 43.73 -14.56 -14.55
N SER A 351 44.54 -14.27 -13.49
CA SER A 351 45.61 -13.24 -13.32
C SER A 351 45.14 -11.77 -13.20
N SER A 352 45.80 -10.76 -12.60
CA SER A 352 46.91 -10.49 -11.64
C SER A 352 47.21 -8.97 -11.79
N GLY A 353 47.63 -8.11 -10.85
CA GLY A 353 47.76 -8.15 -9.38
C GLY A 353 48.40 -6.85 -8.80
N VAL A 354 48.45 -6.74 -7.45
CA VAL A 354 49.59 -6.24 -6.61
C VAL A 354 49.86 -4.72 -6.35
N THR A 355 50.08 -4.39 -5.04
CA THR A 355 50.62 -3.13 -4.41
C THR A 355 49.79 -1.83 -4.48
N GLY A 356 49.91 -0.83 -3.57
CA GLY A 356 50.80 -0.62 -2.39
C GLY A 356 50.25 0.44 -1.37
N LYS A 357 51.03 0.87 -0.34
CA LYS A 357 50.55 1.71 0.81
C LYS A 357 51.35 3.01 1.07
N ARG A 358 50.71 3.97 1.77
CA ARG A 358 51.22 5.08 2.67
C ARG A 358 51.31 6.54 2.13
N GLY A 359 51.02 7.49 3.05
CA GLY A 359 51.53 8.89 3.14
C GLY A 359 52.28 9.07 4.49
N PRO A 360 52.38 10.25 5.17
CA PRO A 360 51.93 11.64 4.90
C PRO A 360 53.10 12.68 4.91
N PRO A 361 52.89 14.02 5.03
CA PRO A 361 52.98 14.71 6.35
C PRO A 361 52.08 15.97 6.61
N PRO A 362 51.93 16.45 7.88
CA PRO A 362 51.26 17.72 8.32
C PRO A 362 52.24 18.95 8.30
N PRO A 363 51.98 20.20 8.83
CA PRO A 363 50.95 20.76 9.76
C PRO A 363 50.38 22.16 9.25
N PRO A 364 50.03 23.26 10.00
CA PRO A 364 49.81 23.52 11.45
C PRO A 364 48.41 24.08 11.90
N PRO A 365 48.10 25.39 12.22
CA PRO A 365 47.23 25.69 13.40
C PRO A 365 45.89 26.43 13.15
N LEU A 366 45.02 26.37 14.18
CA LEU A 366 43.61 26.79 14.20
C LEU A 366 43.35 28.30 14.33
N LYS A 367 42.20 28.76 13.78
CA LYS A 367 41.51 30.03 14.09
C LYS A 367 39.99 29.76 14.26
N PRO A 368 39.20 30.64 14.91
CA PRO A 368 38.01 30.22 15.67
C PRO A 368 36.80 29.82 14.82
N LYS A 369 35.96 28.93 15.40
CA LYS A 369 34.71 28.45 14.81
C LYS A 369 33.74 29.61 14.50
N PRO A 370 33.20 29.70 13.27
CA PRO A 370 31.93 30.39 13.04
C PRO A 370 30.81 29.78 13.88
N LYS A 371 29.76 30.56 14.16
CA LYS A 371 28.48 30.00 14.61
C LYS A 371 27.98 28.99 13.57
N PRO A 372 27.33 27.87 13.96
CA PRO A 372 26.72 26.98 12.99
C PRO A 372 25.61 27.72 12.25
N THR A 373 25.89 28.16 11.03
CA THR A 373 24.84 28.44 10.04
C THR A 373 24.00 27.17 9.92
N PRO A 374 22.65 27.26 9.88
CA PRO A 374 21.83 26.10 9.61
C PRO A 374 22.33 25.46 8.30
N LYS A 375 22.49 24.13 8.30
CA LYS A 375 22.81 23.41 7.06
C LYS A 375 21.59 23.53 6.16
N VAL A 376 21.61 24.50 5.25
CA VAL A 376 20.60 24.63 4.20
C VAL A 376 20.65 23.34 3.38
N GLN A 377 19.61 22.53 3.50
CA GLN A 377 19.44 21.32 2.72
C GLN A 377 18.86 21.71 1.37
N TYR A 378 19.23 20.98 0.33
CA TYR A 378 18.74 21.21 -1.01
C TYR A 378 18.20 19.91 -1.56
N VAL A 379 17.20 20.05 -2.42
CA VAL A 379 16.60 18.95 -3.18
C VAL A 379 16.59 19.34 -4.65
N VAL A 380 16.72 18.36 -5.53
CA VAL A 380 16.62 18.53 -6.98
C VAL A 380 15.29 17.99 -7.46
N ALA A 381 14.56 18.78 -8.24
CA ALA A 381 13.31 18.36 -8.85
C ALA A 381 13.53 17.21 -9.85
N LEU A 382 12.74 16.15 -9.73
CA LEU A 382 12.71 15.01 -10.64
C LEU A 382 11.73 15.20 -11.80
N TYR A 383 10.70 16.02 -11.58
CA TYR A 383 9.63 16.32 -12.54
C TYR A 383 9.26 17.80 -12.46
N ASP A 384 8.63 18.32 -13.52
CA ASP A 384 8.02 19.65 -13.50
C ASP A 384 6.81 19.68 -12.54
N PHE A 385 6.63 20.81 -11.86
CA PHE A 385 5.46 21.06 -11.01
C PHE A 385 5.00 22.51 -11.15
N VAL A 386 3.73 22.68 -11.53
CA VAL A 386 3.07 23.99 -11.65
C VAL A 386 2.12 24.17 -10.49
N ALA A 387 2.23 25.30 -9.79
CA ALA A 387 1.35 25.69 -8.69
C ALA A 387 -0.14 25.56 -9.05
N GLN A 388 -0.93 24.94 -8.17
CA GLN A 388 -2.35 24.67 -8.35
C GLN A 388 -3.22 25.47 -7.37
N ALA A 389 -2.64 25.94 -6.25
CA ALA A 389 -3.24 26.82 -5.27
C ALA A 389 -2.30 27.95 -4.83
N ASP A 390 -2.87 29.02 -4.26
CA ASP A 390 -2.11 30.11 -3.64
C ASP A 390 -1.24 29.57 -2.49
N GLY A 391 0.08 29.64 -2.65
CA GLY A 391 1.07 29.13 -1.70
C GLY A 391 1.85 27.90 -2.17
N ASP A 392 1.50 27.31 -3.31
CA ASP A 392 2.33 26.28 -3.96
C ASP A 392 3.60 26.89 -4.59
N LEU A 393 4.71 26.12 -4.64
CA LEU A 393 5.95 26.52 -5.29
C LEU A 393 6.08 25.87 -6.67
N SER A 394 6.07 26.65 -7.76
CA SER A 394 6.34 26.13 -9.12
C SER A 394 7.83 25.91 -9.39
N PHE A 395 8.18 24.86 -10.12
CA PHE A 395 9.55 24.52 -10.56
C PHE A 395 9.56 23.54 -11.75
N ASN A 396 10.72 23.37 -12.37
CA ASN A 396 10.97 22.46 -13.49
C ASN A 396 11.91 21.32 -13.05
N ALA A 397 11.91 20.20 -13.77
CA ALA A 397 12.85 19.10 -13.54
C ALA A 397 14.31 19.60 -13.63
N GLY A 398 15.13 19.24 -12.65
CA GLY A 398 16.50 19.72 -12.47
C GLY A 398 16.66 20.99 -11.62
N ASP A 399 15.58 21.72 -11.30
CA ASP A 399 15.67 22.88 -10.40
C ASP A 399 16.13 22.48 -8.99
N ARG A 400 17.03 23.28 -8.41
CA ARG A 400 17.65 23.02 -7.09
C ARG A 400 17.01 23.89 -6.01
N ILE A 401 16.03 23.32 -5.31
CA ILE A 401 15.17 23.99 -4.33
C ILE A 401 15.86 24.00 -2.95
N GLU A 402 15.84 25.15 -2.26
CA GLU A 402 16.22 25.27 -0.84
C GLU A 402 15.10 24.65 0.03
N LEU A 403 15.42 23.63 0.82
CA LEU A 403 14.45 22.92 1.66
C LEU A 403 14.28 23.65 3.00
N VAL A 404 13.08 24.17 3.25
CA VAL A 404 12.75 24.99 4.43
C VAL A 404 12.11 24.14 5.54
N GLU A 405 11.19 23.25 5.19
CA GLU A 405 10.52 22.34 6.12
C GLU A 405 10.19 21.00 5.42
N LYS A 406 10.45 19.89 6.10
CA LYS A 406 10.25 18.53 5.58
C LYS A 406 9.58 17.63 6.61
N THR A 407 8.62 16.83 6.15
CA THR A 407 7.97 15.76 6.92
C THR A 407 8.74 14.45 6.81
N GLN A 408 8.52 13.50 7.73
CA GLN A 408 9.21 12.19 7.69
C GLN A 408 8.79 11.30 6.51
N SER A 409 7.66 11.59 5.85
CA SER A 409 7.23 10.93 4.61
C SER A 409 7.62 11.75 3.38
N SER A 410 7.98 11.07 2.29
CA SER A 410 8.06 11.64 0.93
C SER A 410 6.71 11.73 0.24
N GLU A 411 5.66 11.07 0.76
CA GLU A 411 4.28 11.20 0.26
C GLU A 411 3.58 12.47 0.80
N ASP A 412 4.17 13.12 1.79
CA ASP A 412 3.71 14.39 2.34
C ASP A 412 4.17 15.59 1.50
N TRP A 413 3.56 16.75 1.76
CA TRP A 413 3.98 18.01 1.17
C TRP A 413 5.06 18.66 2.05
N TRP A 414 6.09 19.20 1.41
CA TRP A 414 7.23 19.89 2.03
C TRP A 414 7.20 21.37 1.65
N THR A 415 7.91 22.21 2.41
CA THR A 415 8.07 23.65 2.15
C THR A 415 9.48 23.93 1.66
N GLY A 416 9.62 24.72 0.60
CA GLY A 416 10.93 25.15 0.12
C GLY A 416 10.91 26.48 -0.61
N ARG A 417 12.08 26.87 -1.12
CA ARG A 417 12.31 28.16 -1.76
C ARG A 417 13.11 27.99 -3.06
N LEU A 418 12.65 28.66 -4.12
CA LEU A 418 13.30 28.71 -5.42
C LEU A 418 13.14 30.13 -5.99
N ASN A 419 14.22 30.69 -6.56
CA ASN A 419 14.21 32.03 -7.20
C ASN A 419 13.63 33.16 -6.32
N GLY A 420 13.76 33.05 -4.99
CA GLY A 420 13.24 34.00 -4.00
C GLY A 420 11.77 33.79 -3.61
N GLN A 421 11.01 32.97 -4.34
CA GLN A 421 9.66 32.55 -3.97
C GLN A 421 9.71 31.36 -3.02
N GLN A 422 8.83 31.34 -2.01
CA GLN A 422 8.69 30.24 -1.06
C GLN A 422 7.26 29.71 -1.10
N GLY A 423 7.11 28.39 -1.12
CA GLY A 423 5.82 27.71 -1.16
C GLY A 423 5.93 26.23 -0.84
N VAL A 424 4.81 25.53 -0.92
CA VAL A 424 4.71 24.09 -0.67
C VAL A 424 4.72 23.28 -1.96
N PHE A 425 5.21 22.04 -1.89
CA PHE A 425 5.24 21.10 -3.01
C PHE A 425 5.20 19.65 -2.54
N PRO A 426 4.79 18.68 -3.39
CA PRO A 426 4.79 17.25 -3.04
C PRO A 426 6.21 16.67 -2.93
N GLY A 427 6.55 16.05 -1.80
CA GLY A 427 7.90 15.56 -1.48
C GLY A 427 8.42 14.44 -2.38
N ASN A 428 7.55 13.77 -3.14
CA ASN A 428 7.90 12.72 -4.10
C ASN A 428 8.27 13.25 -5.49
N TYR A 429 8.21 14.57 -5.71
CA TYR A 429 8.66 15.24 -6.95
C TYR A 429 10.14 15.65 -6.89
N VAL A 430 10.86 15.37 -5.80
CA VAL A 430 12.23 15.81 -5.57
C VAL A 430 13.12 14.70 -5.01
N GLN A 431 14.44 14.85 -5.15
CA GLN A 431 15.46 13.98 -4.56
C GLN A 431 16.47 14.78 -3.71
N GLU A 432 16.92 14.23 -2.59
CA GLU A 432 17.96 14.83 -1.74
C GLU A 432 19.36 14.71 -2.39
N THR A 433 20.19 15.76 -2.24
CA THR A 433 21.58 15.84 -2.75
C THR A 433 22.64 15.76 -1.66
#